data_AF-A0A7Y1Y9V8-F1
#
_entry.id   AF-A0A7Y1Y9V8-F1
#
_cell.length_a   1.000
_cell.length_b   1.000
_cell.length_c   1.000
_cell.angle_alpha   90.00
_cell.angle_beta   90.00
_cell.angle_gamma   90.00
#
_symmetry.space_group_name_H-M   'P 1'
#
loop_
_entity.id
_entity.type
_entity.pdbx_description
1 polymer ?
#
loop_
_entity_poly.entity_id
_entity_poly.type
_entity_poly.pdbx_seq_one_letter_code
_entity_poly.pdbx_strand_id
1 'polypeptide(L)'
;MPVSKGRKKAKKRPPPPPKVDPVKAKGPSPTWYVALMFGLMAVGTLIILVNYMDVLPGGTSNTYLFVGLAGIAAGFSMTLNYR
;
A
#
# COMPACT_ATOMS: atom_id res chain seq x y z
N MET A 1 40.57 59.97 -2.12
CA MET A 1 39.67 58.99 -1.47
C MET A 1 40.14 57.59 -1.85
N PRO A 2 40.28 56.63 -0.91
CA PRO A 2 40.68 55.28 -1.27
C PRO A 2 39.50 54.52 -1.92
N VAL A 3 39.74 53.96 -3.09
CA VAL A 3 38.76 53.17 -3.85
C VAL A 3 38.63 51.81 -3.19
N SER A 4 37.42 51.42 -2.79
CA SER A 4 37.16 50.10 -2.22
C SER A 4 37.36 49.02 -3.29
N LYS A 5 38.29 48.08 -3.04
CA LYS A 5 38.47 46.90 -3.90
C LYS A 5 37.20 46.05 -3.86
N GLY A 6 36.56 45.87 -5.02
CA GLY A 6 35.33 45.11 -5.18
C GLY A 6 35.46 43.65 -4.68
N ARG A 7 34.48 43.20 -3.91
CA ARG A 7 34.40 41.85 -3.36
C ARG A 7 34.08 40.84 -4.47
N LYS A 8 34.98 39.88 -4.72
CA LYS A 8 34.73 38.79 -5.68
C LYS A 8 33.51 37.97 -5.21
N LYS A 9 32.49 37.85 -6.05
CA LYS A 9 31.32 37.01 -5.76
C LYS A 9 31.75 35.54 -5.70
N ALA A 10 31.38 34.88 -4.62
CA ALA A 10 31.57 33.44 -4.47
C ALA A 10 30.84 32.71 -5.61
N LYS A 11 31.56 31.83 -6.31
CA LYS A 11 30.97 30.92 -7.33
C LYS A 11 29.85 30.13 -6.64
N LYS A 12 28.60 30.32 -7.11
CA LYS A 12 27.47 29.51 -6.67
C LYS A 12 27.82 28.04 -6.95
N ARG A 13 27.98 27.23 -5.91
CA ARG A 13 28.07 25.78 -6.07
C ARG A 13 26.75 25.29 -6.65
N PRO A 14 26.76 24.37 -7.64
CA PRO A 14 25.55 23.68 -8.06
C PRO A 14 24.85 23.07 -6.84
N PRO A 15 23.52 23.15 -6.75
CA PRO A 15 22.78 22.47 -5.69
C PRO A 15 23.08 20.96 -5.76
N PRO A 16 23.15 20.27 -4.61
CA PRO A 16 23.27 18.82 -4.61
C PRO A 16 22.11 18.20 -5.38
N PRO A 17 22.32 17.05 -6.07
CA PRO A 17 21.25 16.38 -6.81
C PRO A 17 20.08 16.08 -5.87
N PRO A 18 18.83 16.15 -6.36
CA PRO A 18 17.66 15.83 -5.56
C PRO A 18 17.83 14.43 -4.96
N LYS A 19 17.75 14.32 -3.64
CA LYS A 19 17.62 13.01 -2.99
C LYS A 19 16.29 12.43 -3.43
N VAL A 20 16.32 11.39 -4.24
CA VAL A 20 15.11 10.68 -4.66
C VAL A 20 14.59 9.97 -3.42
N ASP A 21 13.46 10.43 -2.89
CA ASP A 21 12.78 9.71 -1.82
C ASP A 21 12.48 8.29 -2.33
N PRO A 22 12.95 7.22 -1.69
CA PRO A 22 12.75 5.85 -2.18
C PRO A 22 11.27 5.48 -2.29
N VAL A 23 10.40 6.16 -1.53
CA VAL A 23 8.94 6.06 -1.62
C VAL A 23 8.41 6.61 -2.95
N LYS A 24 8.91 7.75 -3.43
CA LYS A 24 8.54 8.32 -4.74
C LYS A 24 9.10 7.50 -5.91
N ALA A 25 10.22 6.81 -5.71
CA ALA A 25 10.84 5.98 -6.75
C ALA A 25 10.01 4.73 -7.09
N LYS A 26 9.22 4.20 -6.14
CA LYS A 26 8.49 2.93 -6.34
C LYS A 26 7.15 3.09 -7.08
N GLY A 27 6.67 4.33 -7.23
CA GLY A 27 5.40 4.65 -7.89
C GLY A 27 4.17 4.13 -7.12
N PRO A 28 2.97 4.69 -7.39
CA PRO A 28 1.74 4.26 -6.74
C PRO A 28 1.39 2.81 -7.10
N SER A 29 0.80 2.09 -6.16
CA SER A 29 0.22 0.76 -6.40
C SER A 29 -0.80 0.78 -7.54
N PRO A 30 -0.82 -0.23 -8.43
CA PRO A 30 -1.87 -0.34 -9.45
C PRO A 30 -3.28 -0.40 -8.83
N THR A 31 -4.26 0.25 -9.46
CA THR A 31 -5.64 0.30 -8.94
C THR A 31 -6.30 -1.08 -8.80
N TRP A 32 -5.98 -2.02 -9.69
CA TRP A 32 -6.46 -3.40 -9.59
C TRP A 32 -5.94 -4.11 -8.33
N TYR A 33 -4.74 -3.78 -7.87
CA TYR A 33 -4.15 -4.35 -6.67
C TYR A 33 -4.94 -3.92 -5.43
N VAL A 34 -5.28 -2.63 -5.37
CA VAL A 34 -6.12 -2.07 -4.30
C VAL A 34 -7.51 -2.69 -4.32
N ALA A 35 -8.12 -2.82 -5.50
CA ALA A 35 -9.41 -3.48 -5.65
C ALA A 35 -9.37 -4.95 -5.20
N LEU A 36 -8.30 -5.69 -5.52
CA LEU A 36 -8.14 -7.09 -5.13
C LEU A 36 -7.88 -7.24 -3.63
N MET A 37 -7.10 -6.35 -3.02
CA MET A 37 -6.84 -6.32 -1.57
C MET A 37 -8.13 -6.16 -0.78
N PHE A 38 -8.92 -5.12 -1.08
CA PHE A 38 -10.20 -4.90 -0.40
C PHE A 38 -11.25 -5.94 -0.81
N GLY A 39 -11.23 -6.39 -2.06
CA GLY A 39 -12.10 -7.44 -2.55
C GLY A 39 -11.92 -8.75 -1.80
N LEU A 40 -10.68 -9.22 -1.60
CA LEU A 40 -10.40 -10.45 -0.84
C LEU A 40 -10.89 -10.36 0.60
N MET A 41 -10.65 -9.22 1.26
CA MET A 41 -11.12 -9.00 2.63
C MET A 41 -12.65 -9.01 2.70
N ALA A 42 -13.31 -8.24 1.83
CA ALA A 42 -14.77 -8.16 1.80
C ALA A 42 -15.41 -9.53 1.50
N VAL A 43 -14.88 -10.24 0.50
CA VAL A 43 -15.34 -11.60 0.15
C VAL A 43 -15.12 -12.57 1.29
N GLY A 44 -13.96 -12.55 1.95
CA GLY A 44 -13.69 -13.41 3.10
C GLY A 44 -14.64 -13.14 4.27
N THR A 45 -14.94 -11.86 4.56
CA THR A 45 -15.96 -11.48 5.54
C THR A 45 -17.35 -11.96 5.15
N LEU A 46 -17.74 -11.81 3.88
CA LEU A 46 -19.04 -12.28 3.38
C LEU A 46 -19.17 -13.80 3.51
N ILE A 47 -18.11 -14.57 3.21
CA ILE A 47 -18.12 -16.03 3.38
C ILE A 47 -18.40 -16.41 4.83
N ILE A 48 -17.75 -15.74 5.79
CA ILE A 48 -17.99 -15.99 7.22
C ILE A 48 -19.44 -15.66 7.57
N LEU A 49 -19.97 -14.51 7.14
CA LEU A 49 -21.36 -14.13 7.42
C LEU A 49 -22.36 -15.14 6.86
N VAL A 50 -22.24 -15.50 5.58
CA VAL A 50 -23.16 -16.42 4.88
C VAL A 50 -23.06 -17.83 5.47
N ASN A 51 -21.88 -18.28 5.91
CA ASN A 51 -21.70 -19.54 6.63
C ASN A 51 -22.49 -19.60 7.93
N TYR A 52 -22.55 -18.48 8.67
CA TYR A 52 -23.32 -18.39 9.93
C TYR A 52 -24.80 -18.06 9.73
N MET A 53 -25.22 -17.68 8.53
CA MET A 53 -26.64 -17.50 8.19
C MET A 53 -27.32 -18.82 7.77
N ASP A 54 -26.62 -19.96 7.82
CA ASP A 54 -27.06 -21.27 7.30
C ASP A 54 -27.51 -21.23 5.82
N VAL A 55 -26.99 -20.27 5.05
CA VAL A 55 -27.28 -20.12 3.62
C VAL A 55 -26.40 -21.04 2.77
N LEU A 56 -25.28 -21.54 3.32
CA LEU A 56 -24.38 -22.47 2.63
C LEU A 56 -24.84 -23.94 2.80
N PRO A 57 -24.67 -24.79 1.76
CA PRO A 57 -25.02 -26.20 1.86
C PRO A 57 -24.15 -26.89 2.92
N GLY A 58 -24.80 -27.58 3.85
CA GLY A 58 -24.16 -28.27 4.98
C GLY A 58 -24.18 -27.51 6.30
N GLY A 59 -24.83 -26.34 6.36
CA GLY A 59 -24.92 -25.51 7.55
C GLY A 59 -23.56 -24.89 7.94
N THR A 60 -23.44 -24.47 9.20
CA THR A 60 -22.18 -23.92 9.73
C THR A 60 -21.04 -24.94 9.61
N SER A 61 -20.04 -24.65 8.76
CA SER A 61 -18.88 -25.53 8.55
C SER A 61 -17.55 -24.82 8.83
N ASN A 62 -16.66 -25.52 9.55
CA ASN A 62 -15.30 -25.06 9.82
C ASN A 62 -14.50 -24.83 8.53
N THR A 63 -14.81 -25.57 7.45
CA THR A 63 -14.13 -25.40 6.16
C THR A 63 -14.39 -24.02 5.57
N TYR A 64 -15.64 -23.56 5.54
CA TYR A 64 -15.97 -22.22 5.05
C TYR A 64 -15.37 -21.14 5.94
N LEU A 65 -15.28 -21.38 7.25
CA LEU A 65 -14.62 -20.48 8.20
C LEU A 65 -13.12 -20.35 7.88
N PHE A 66 -12.42 -21.47 7.65
CA PHE A 66 -11.01 -21.44 7.24
C PHE A 66 -10.80 -20.75 5.89
N VAL A 67 -11.68 -20.97 4.91
CA VAL A 67 -11.61 -20.30 3.60
C VAL A 67 -11.82 -18.79 3.74
N GLY A 68 -12.84 -18.36 4.50
CA GLY A 68 -13.08 -16.95 4.77
C GLY A 68 -11.92 -16.28 5.50
N LEU A 69 -11.38 -16.95 6.53
CA LEU A 69 -10.22 -16.48 7.27
C LEU A 69 -8.97 -16.38 6.39
N ALA A 70 -8.68 -17.40 5.57
CA ALA A 70 -7.56 -17.39 4.65
C ALA A 70 -7.69 -16.27 3.61
N GLY A 71 -8.91 -16.01 3.11
CA GLY A 71 -9.19 -14.89 2.21
C GLY A 71 -8.90 -13.53 2.84
N ILE A 72 -9.34 -13.32 4.08
CA ILE A 72 -9.02 -12.09 4.83
C ILE A 72 -7.51 -11.97 5.07
N ALA A 73 -6.85 -13.06 5.50
CA ALA A 73 -5.41 -13.06 5.77
C ALA A 73 -4.58 -12.79 4.50
N ALA A 74 -4.99 -13.32 3.35
CA ALA A 74 -4.34 -13.06 2.08
C ALA A 74 -4.54 -11.61 1.62
N GLY A 75 -5.76 -11.06 1.75
CA GLY A 75 -6.02 -9.64 1.49
C GLY A 75 -5.22 -8.73 2.44
N PHE A 76 -5.11 -9.09 3.71
CA PHE A 76 -4.29 -8.38 4.68
C PHE A 76 -2.80 -8.43 4.35
N SER A 77 -2.30 -9.58 3.94
CA SER A 77 -0.89 -9.73 3.54
C SER A 77 -0.51 -8.84 2.35
N MET A 78 -1.46 -8.50 1.48
CA MET A 78 -1.24 -7.54 0.39
C MET A 78 -0.96 -6.12 0.87
N THR A 79 -1.45 -5.74 2.05
CA THR A 79 -1.13 -4.42 2.65
C THR A 79 0.37 -4.27 2.94
N LEU A 80 1.07 -5.38 3.19
CA LEU A 80 2.50 -5.37 3.53
C LEU A 80 3.39 -5.01 2.33
N ASN A 81 2.90 -5.25 1.11
CA ASN A 81 3.61 -4.94 -0.13
C ASN A 81 2.94 -3.78 -0.91
N TYR A 82 2.03 -3.07 -0.25
CA TYR A 82 1.42 -1.85 -0.76
C TYR A 82 2.49 -0.74 -0.87
N ARG A 83 2.36 0.09 -1.93
CA ARG A 83 3.29 1.17 -2.32
C ARG A 83 2.54 2.46 -2.52
#